data_AF-A0A1Z8W150-F1
#
_entry.id   AF-A0A1Z8W150-F1
#
_cell.length_a   1.000
_cell.length_b   1.000
_cell.length_c   1.000
_cell.angle_alpha   90.00
_cell.angle_beta   90.00
_cell.angle_gamma   90.00
#
_symmetry.space_group_name_H-M   'P 1'
#
loop_
_entity.id
_entity.type
_entity.pdbx_description
1 polymer ?
#
loop_
_entity_poly.entity_id
_entity_poly.type
_entity_poly.pdbx_seq_one_letter_code
_entity_poly.pdbx_strand_id
1 'polypeptide(L)' 'MDEIKPVHYVTKDECQEMIDAAIRRHNRNASIISMCVGWVVLALFAEGLLRLIGVIPPLLPWLNITLK' A
#
# COMPACT_ATOMS: atom_id res chain seq x y z
N MET A 1 30.18 -14.08 28.63
CA MET A 1 29.17 -13.24 27.97
C MET A 1 28.37 -12.61 29.09
N ASP A 2 28.64 -11.35 29.41
CA ASP A 2 27.95 -10.69 30.52
C ASP A 2 26.51 -10.39 30.11
N GLU A 3 25.57 -10.92 30.87
CA GLU A 3 24.14 -10.75 30.63
C GLU A 3 23.75 -9.31 31.02
N ILE A 4 23.41 -8.49 30.03
CA ILE A 4 22.93 -7.12 30.25
C ILE A 4 21.51 -7.21 30.78
N LYS A 5 21.36 -7.21 32.12
CA LYS A 5 20.04 -7.19 32.77
C LYS A 5 19.46 -5.79 32.72
N PRO A 6 18.21 -5.62 32.26
CA PRO A 6 17.56 -4.31 32.29
C PRO A 6 17.39 -3.84 33.73
N VAL A 7 17.53 -2.53 33.95
CA VAL A 7 17.38 -1.90 35.27
C VAL A 7 15.94 -2.03 35.79
N HIS A 8 14.96 -2.17 34.89
CA HIS A 8 13.55 -2.35 35.21
C HIS A 8 12.83 -3.20 34.14
N TYR A 9 11.87 -4.02 34.55
CA TYR A 9 10.98 -4.77 33.66
C TYR A 9 9.59 -4.12 33.64
N VAL A 10 9.02 -3.96 32.46
CA VAL A 10 7.61 -3.54 32.33
C VAL A 10 6.67 -4.69 32.70
N THR A 11 5.49 -4.33 33.19
CA THR A 11 4.42 -5.31 33.37
C THR A 11 3.95 -5.85 32.02
N LYS A 12 3.31 -7.01 32.03
CA LYS A 12 2.72 -7.60 30.82
C LYS A 12 1.70 -6.66 30.18
N ASP A 13 0.91 -5.96 31.01
CA ASP A 13 -0.14 -5.07 30.55
C ASP A 13 0.43 -3.82 29.87
N GLU A 14 1.44 -3.18 30.46
CA GLU A 14 2.15 -2.06 29.83
C GLU A 14 2.82 -2.46 28.51
N CYS A 15 3.44 -3.64 28.47
CA CYS A 15 4.03 -4.18 27.26
C CYS A 15 2.97 -4.37 26.16
N GLN A 16 1.80 -4.90 26.52
CA GLN A 16 0.70 -5.10 25.59
C GLN A 16 0.18 -3.75 25.04
N GLU A 17 0.03 -2.74 25.89
CA GLU A 17 -0.39 -1.40 25.46
C GLU A 17 0.60 -0.76 24.48
N MET A 18 1.91 -0.93 24.72
CA MET A 18 2.96 -0.46 23.81
C MET A 18 2.89 -1.15 22.45
N ILE A 19 2.68 -2.47 22.42
CA ILE A 19 2.52 -3.26 21.20
C ILE A 19 1.27 -2.81 20.44
N ASP A 20 0.12 -2.69 21.12
CA ASP A 20 -1.15 -2.31 20.49
C ASP A 20 -1.09 -0.90 19.91
N ALA A 21 -0.40 0.03 20.58
CA ALA A 21 -0.15 1.36 20.04
C ALA A 21 0.72 1.32 18.77
N ALA A 22 1.78 0.52 18.77
CA ALA A 22 2.67 0.36 17.61
C ALA A 22 1.93 -0.28 16.42
N ILE A 23 1.14 -1.32 16.66
CA ILE A 23 0.36 -2.01 15.62
C ILE A 23 -0.71 -1.08 15.04
N ARG A 24 -1.43 -0.30 15.87
CA ARG A 24 -2.39 0.70 15.38
C ARG A 24 -1.73 1.71 14.44
N ARG A 25 -0.55 2.20 14.79
CA ARG A 25 0.23 3.12 13.94
C ARG A 25 0.66 2.46 12.64
N HIS A 26 1.16 1.22 12.69
CA HIS A 26 1.58 0.47 11.52
C HIS A 26 0.42 0.25 10.55
N ASN A 27 -0.73 -0.22 11.04
CA ASN A 27 -1.91 -0.48 10.22
C ASN A 27 -2.42 0.79 9.54
N ARG A 28 -2.45 1.92 10.25
CA ARG A 28 -2.83 3.21 9.64
C ARG A 28 -1.88 3.60 8.49
N ASN A 29 -0.58 3.45 8.69
CA ASN A 29 0.40 3.77 7.64
C ASN A 29 0.27 2.80 6.45
N ALA A 30 0.12 1.51 6.71
CA ALA A 30 -0.09 0.50 5.69
C ALA A 30 -1.36 0.78 4.86
N SER A 31 -2.48 1.12 5.50
CA SER A 31 -3.72 1.47 4.81
C SER A 31 -3.56 2.67 3.86
N ILE A 32 -2.83 3.71 4.27
CA ILE A 32 -2.55 4.87 3.41
C ILE A 32 -1.76 4.43 2.18
N ILE A 33 -0.69 3.64 2.38
CA ILE A 33 0.13 3.13 1.27
C ILE A 33 -0.72 2.28 0.33
N SER A 34 -1.52 1.35 0.86
CA SER A 34 -2.41 0.51 0.08
C SER A 34 -3.41 1.32 -0.74
N MET A 35 -3.96 2.40 -0.18
CA MET A 35 -4.88 3.29 -0.90
C MET A 35 -4.18 4.00 -2.07
N CYS A 36 -2.96 4.52 -1.86
CA CYS A 36 -2.19 5.15 -2.93
C CYS A 36 -1.88 4.17 -4.06
N VAL A 37 -1.41 2.96 -3.74
CA VAL A 37 -1.11 1.92 -4.75
C VAL A 37 -2.38 1.49 -5.48
N GLY A 38 -3.46 1.24 -4.75
CA GLY A 38 -4.75 0.89 -5.34
C GLY A 38 -5.27 1.95 -6.31
N TRP A 39 -5.14 3.23 -5.95
CA TRP A 39 -5.52 4.33 -6.83
C TRP A 39 -4.69 4.39 -8.11
N VAL A 40 -3.37 4.21 -8.02
CA VAL A 40 -2.48 4.19 -9.20
C VAL A 40 -2.86 3.04 -10.14
N VAL A 41 -3.07 1.84 -9.60
CA VAL A 41 -3.45 0.67 -10.41
C VAL A 41 -4.81 0.89 -11.08
N LEU A 42 -5.80 1.42 -10.35
CA LEU A 42 -7.12 1.72 -10.91
C LEU A 42 -7.06 2.78 -12.02
N ALA A 43 -6.28 3.83 -11.83
CA ALA A 43 -6.11 4.88 -12.83
C ALA A 43 -5.46 4.33 -14.11
N LEU A 44 -4.38 3.54 -13.98
CA LEU A 44 -3.72 2.90 -15.12
C LEU A 44 -4.62 1.89 -15.83
N PHE A 45 -5.42 1.13 -15.07
CA PHE A 45 -6.40 0.21 -15.64
C PHE A 45 -7.50 0.95 -16.43
N ALA A 46 -8.07 2.00 -15.83
CA ALA A 46 -9.09 2.82 -16.48
C ALA A 46 -8.55 3.50 -17.75
N GLU A 47 -7.31 4.00 -17.70
CA GLU A 47 -6.63 4.59 -18.86
C GLU A 47 -6.46 3.57 -20.00
N GLY A 48 -6.01 2.36 -19.67
CA GLY A 48 -5.88 1.26 -20.63
C GLY A 48 -7.22 0.85 -21.22
N LEU A 49 -8.28 0.78 -20.39
CA LEU A 49 -9.64 0.48 -20.85
C LEU A 49 -10.17 1.56 -21.81
N LEU A 50 -9.97 2.85 -21.49
CA LEU A 50 -10.40 3.95 -22.35
C LEU A 50 -9.69 3.95 -23.71
N ARG A 51 -8.41 3.54 -23.76
CA ARG A 51 -7.69 3.31 -25.03
C ARG A 51 -8.24 2.11 -25.79
N LEU A 52 -8.55 1.03 -25.09
CA LEU A 52 -9.10 -0.19 -25.68
C LEU A 52 -10.45 0.05 -26.38
N ILE A 53 -11.32 0.89 -25.79
CA ILE A 53 -12.63 1.23 -26.39
C ILE A 53 -12.56 2.42 -27.38
N GLY A 54 -11.37 2.97 -27.63
CA GLY A 54 -11.16 3.99 -28.66
C GLY A 54 -11.51 5.43 -28.25
N VAL A 55 -11.76 5.70 -26.96
CA VAL A 55 -11.96 7.06 -26.44
C VAL A 55 -10.63 7.84 -26.44
N ILE A 56 -9.52 7.14 -26.19
CA ILE A 56 -8.17 7.72 -26.19
C ILE A 56 -7.34 7.05 -27.28
N PRO A 57 -6.58 7.80 -28.11
CA PRO A 57 -5.73 7.22 -29.15
C PRO A 57 -4.64 6.31 -28.57
N PRO A 58 -4.10 5.34 -29.32
CA PRO A 58 -3.04 4.46 -28.83
C PRO A 58 -1.72 5.22 -28.61
N LEU A 59 -0.93 4.79 -27.62
CA LEU A 59 0.41 5.35 -27.36
C LEU A 59 1.38 5.09 -28.52
N LEU A 60 1.27 3.92 -29.13
CA LEU A 60 2.07 3.51 -30.27
C LEU A 60 1.16 3.53 -31.50
N PRO A 61 1.32 4.49 -32.42
CA PRO A 61 0.41 4.67 -33.56
C PRO A 61 0.28 3.46 -34.48
N TRP A 62 1.29 2.57 -34.49
CA TRP A 62 1.31 1.36 -35.31
C TRP A 62 0.64 0.15 -34.65
N LEU A 63 0.27 0.23 -33.37
CA LEU A 63 -0.36 -0.86 -32.63
C LEU A 63 -1.88 -0.65 -32.57
N ASN A 64 -2.63 -1.49 -33.27
CA ASN A 64 -4.09 -1.50 -33.22
C ASN A 64 -4.58 -2.24 -31.98
N ILE A 65 -4.75 -1.51 -30.87
CA ILE A 65 -5.32 -2.05 -29.63
C ILE A 65 -6.82 -1.83 -29.51
N THR A 66 -7.42 -0.95 -30.31
CA THR A 66 -8.85 -0.65 -30.21
C THR A 66 -9.70 -1.85 -30.60
N LEU A 67 -10.69 -2.18 -29.76
CA LEU A 67 -11.70 -3.19 -30.08
C LEU A 67 -12.58 -2.66 -31.22
N LYS A 68 -12.57 -3.35 -32.36
CA LYS A 68 -13.46 -3.09 -33.50
C LYS A 68 -14.81 -3.76 -33.31
#